data_AF-A0AAV0RJY3-F1
#
_entry.id   AF-A0AAV0RJY3-F1
#
_cell.length_a   1.000
_cell.length_b   1.000
_cell.length_c   1.000
_cell.angle_alpha   90.00
_cell.angle_beta   90.00
_cell.angle_gamma   90.00
#
_symmetry.space_group_name_H-M   'P 1'
#
loop_
_entity.id
_entity.type
_entity.pdbx_description
1 polymer ?
#
loop_
_entity_poly.entity_id
_entity_poly.type
_entity_poly.pdbx_seq_one_letter_code
_entity_poly.pdbx_strand_id
1 'polypeptide(L)'
;MDVFSTPAHFQPLNSLLNGDSSKPKLRNVRSSIPSSLPGPLLHAAPSKSRLSSSSPVSVASPLEPAIDVAAGEEKFDWYSQWYPVMPVCDLDKREPHAKQVLGMDVVVWWDRNENAWKVFDDMCPHRLAPLSEGRIDPSGRLQCAYHGWCFDGNGNCKLIPQSPLDGPSVHTNKRACVASYPTVVHHDMVWFWPNSDPQYRNIFDKKKPPFIPELDDPAFTKVMAIRDIPYGYDILIENLMDPAHLPYAHYGLALTKPFKEQRDREGGIPLDFTLKKLGIEGFDAELEFGYCKYQAPCILSIHADVDSGTKMVTQFSSHHNWQKLPWDNNYMFSCCYAAI
;
A
#
# COMPACT_ATOMS: atom_id res chain seq x y z
N MET A 1 -54.31 33.15 -5.42
CA MET A 1 -54.14 32.28 -6.60
C MET A 1 -53.19 31.19 -6.18
N ASP A 2 -53.79 30.10 -5.71
CA ASP A 2 -53.14 28.85 -5.34
C ASP A 2 -52.63 28.11 -6.58
N VAL A 3 -51.45 27.52 -6.50
CA VAL A 3 -51.18 26.22 -7.13
C VAL A 3 -50.27 25.42 -6.20
N PHE A 4 -50.85 24.37 -5.64
CA PHE A 4 -50.21 23.31 -4.85
C PHE A 4 -49.36 22.41 -5.76
N SER A 5 -48.22 21.92 -5.23
CA SER A 5 -47.65 20.63 -5.60
C SER A 5 -47.03 19.99 -4.36
N THR A 6 -47.65 18.90 -3.90
CA THR A 6 -47.24 18.02 -2.80
C THR A 6 -46.19 16.98 -3.25
N PRO A 7 -45.44 16.39 -2.30
CA PRO A 7 -44.31 15.50 -2.56
C PRO A 7 -44.71 14.02 -2.69
N ALA A 8 -43.93 13.25 -3.46
CA ALA A 8 -44.06 11.80 -3.55
C ALA A 8 -43.34 11.11 -2.38
N HIS A 9 -44.11 10.37 -1.59
CA HIS A 9 -43.65 9.39 -0.61
C HIS A 9 -43.14 8.12 -1.31
N PHE A 10 -41.98 7.61 -0.90
CA PHE A 10 -41.65 6.19 -1.04
C PHE A 10 -41.10 5.66 0.30
N GLN A 11 -41.74 4.60 0.79
CA GLN A 11 -41.47 3.96 2.08
C GLN A 11 -40.31 2.95 1.99
N PRO A 12 -39.63 2.67 3.12
CA PRO A 12 -38.54 1.71 3.20
C PRO A 12 -39.05 0.26 3.23
N LEU A 13 -38.40 -0.62 2.46
CA LEU A 13 -38.58 -2.06 2.49
C LEU A 13 -37.79 -2.67 3.66
N ASN A 14 -38.50 -3.06 4.72
CA ASN A 14 -38.06 -4.09 5.66
C ASN A 14 -39.30 -4.75 6.30
N SER A 15 -39.66 -5.96 5.88
CA SER A 15 -40.34 -6.97 6.71
C SER A 15 -40.46 -8.30 5.95
N LEU A 16 -40.57 -9.39 6.71
CA LEU A 16 -40.42 -10.82 6.37
C LEU A 16 -38.93 -11.24 6.44
N LEU A 17 -38.41 -11.76 7.55
CA LEU A 17 -38.88 -12.96 8.26
C LEU A 17 -38.55 -12.86 9.76
N ASN A 18 -39.57 -12.97 10.62
CA ASN A 18 -39.42 -13.41 12.00
C ASN A 18 -39.43 -14.95 11.99
N GLY A 19 -38.50 -15.59 12.71
CA GLY A 19 -38.55 -17.04 12.89
C GLY A 19 -37.33 -17.66 13.54
N ASP A 20 -37.32 -17.59 14.87
CA ASP A 20 -36.78 -18.59 15.80
C ASP A 20 -35.28 -18.60 16.13
N SER A 21 -35.07 -18.52 17.45
CA SER A 21 -33.82 -18.44 18.17
C SER A 21 -33.43 -19.83 18.67
N SER A 22 -32.40 -20.44 18.08
CA SER A 22 -31.65 -21.50 18.77
C SER A 22 -30.22 -21.65 18.20
N LYS A 23 -29.22 -21.43 19.05
CA LYS A 23 -27.80 -21.67 18.77
C LYS A 23 -27.55 -23.18 18.60
N PRO A 24 -26.83 -23.66 17.57
CA PRO A 24 -26.30 -25.01 17.57
C PRO A 24 -24.91 -25.07 18.20
N LYS A 25 -24.76 -25.99 19.16
CA LYS A 25 -23.51 -26.40 19.80
C LYS A 25 -22.65 -27.21 18.83
N LEU A 26 -21.34 -26.96 18.85
CA LEU A 26 -20.30 -27.84 18.31
C LEU A 26 -20.45 -29.26 18.90
N ARG A 27 -20.59 -30.27 18.03
CA ARG A 27 -20.55 -31.69 18.40
C ARG A 27 -19.37 -32.36 17.70
N ASN A 28 -18.41 -32.78 18.52
CA ASN A 28 -17.37 -33.75 18.18
C ASN A 28 -18.01 -35.05 17.67
N VAL A 29 -17.53 -35.56 16.53
CA VAL A 29 -17.75 -36.95 16.13
C VAL A 29 -16.39 -37.60 15.90
N ARG A 30 -15.98 -38.41 16.88
CA ARG A 30 -15.09 -39.57 16.66
C ARG A 30 -15.97 -40.71 16.16
N SER A 31 -15.56 -41.41 15.11
CA SER A 31 -15.99 -42.78 14.88
C SER A 31 -14.88 -43.59 14.22
N SER A 32 -14.82 -44.84 14.64
CA SER A 32 -13.73 -45.80 14.61
C SER A 32 -13.99 -46.97 13.64
N ILE A 33 -12.93 -47.42 12.93
CA ILE A 33 -12.49 -48.83 12.68
C ILE A 33 -13.44 -49.70 11.78
N PRO A 34 -12.97 -50.54 10.79
CA PRO A 34 -12.03 -51.64 11.04
C PRO A 34 -10.97 -52.03 9.98
N SER A 35 -10.00 -52.76 10.52
CA SER A 35 -8.84 -53.47 9.97
C SER A 35 -9.17 -54.87 9.39
N SER A 36 -8.50 -55.26 8.31
CA SER A 36 -8.06 -56.66 8.08
C SER A 36 -6.98 -56.77 6.99
N LEU A 37 -5.89 -57.42 7.39
CA LEU A 37 -4.60 -57.85 6.79
C LEU A 37 -4.72 -58.74 5.52
N PRO A 38 -3.63 -59.19 4.81
CA PRO A 38 -2.26 -59.43 5.31
C PRO A 38 -1.06 -59.08 4.38
N GLY A 39 0.13 -58.96 5.00
CA GLY A 39 1.42 -59.03 4.32
C GLY A 39 1.97 -60.45 4.23
N PRO A 40 3.18 -60.61 3.65
CA PRO A 40 4.12 -61.57 4.21
C PRO A 40 5.53 -61.00 4.42
N LEU A 41 6.24 -61.74 5.27
CA LEU A 41 7.46 -61.45 6.00
C LEU A 41 8.76 -61.56 5.17
N LEU A 42 9.73 -60.75 5.59
CA LEU A 42 11.18 -60.97 5.71
C LEU A 42 11.82 -62.09 4.88
N HIS A 43 12.87 -61.75 4.11
CA HIS A 43 14.13 -62.51 4.06
C HIS A 43 15.30 -61.57 3.72
N ALA A 44 16.30 -61.51 4.61
CA ALA A 44 17.57 -60.85 4.39
C ALA A 44 18.51 -61.78 3.60
N ALA A 45 19.20 -61.24 2.61
CA ALA A 45 20.40 -61.83 2.02
C ALA A 45 21.40 -60.68 1.71
N PRO A 46 22.70 -60.82 2.04
CA PRO A 46 23.67 -59.75 1.88
C PRO A 46 24.16 -59.74 0.43
N SER A 47 23.72 -58.76 -0.36
CA SER A 47 24.32 -58.47 -1.66
C SER A 47 25.57 -57.62 -1.45
N LYS A 48 26.73 -58.20 -1.76
CA LYS A 48 28.01 -57.49 -1.89
C LYS A 48 27.94 -56.61 -3.15
N SER A 49 27.65 -55.32 -2.99
CA SER A 49 27.92 -54.33 -4.03
C SER A 49 28.90 -53.29 -3.52
N ARG A 50 30.05 -53.21 -4.21
CA ARG A 50 31.13 -52.24 -4.06
C ARG A 50 30.65 -50.85 -3.61
N LEU A 51 31.12 -50.42 -2.45
CA LEU A 51 31.28 -48.99 -2.15
C LEU A 51 32.29 -48.42 -3.15
N SER A 52 31.82 -47.76 -4.21
CA SER A 52 32.65 -46.76 -4.86
C SER A 52 32.64 -45.54 -3.94
N SER A 53 33.82 -45.16 -3.45
CA SER A 53 34.05 -43.90 -2.76
C SER A 53 33.58 -42.74 -3.63
N SER A 54 32.39 -42.22 -3.38
CA SER A 54 32.01 -40.90 -3.85
C SER A 54 32.80 -39.90 -3.02
N SER A 55 33.77 -39.25 -3.66
CA SER A 55 34.48 -38.10 -3.10
C SER A 55 33.45 -37.09 -2.54
N PRO A 56 33.69 -36.48 -1.37
CA PRO A 56 32.85 -35.38 -0.92
C PRO A 56 32.92 -34.28 -1.99
N VAL A 57 31.75 -33.84 -2.46
CA VAL A 57 31.62 -32.64 -3.26
C VAL A 57 32.25 -31.53 -2.43
N SER A 58 33.37 -30.98 -2.90
CA SER A 58 33.94 -29.76 -2.33
C SER A 58 32.82 -28.73 -2.33
N VAL A 59 32.42 -28.31 -1.13
CA VAL A 59 31.68 -27.07 -0.96
C VAL A 59 32.59 -25.99 -1.55
N ALA A 60 32.26 -25.58 -2.77
CA ALA A 60 32.92 -24.45 -3.39
C ALA A 60 32.77 -23.28 -2.41
N SER A 61 33.89 -22.61 -2.13
CA SER A 61 33.90 -21.38 -1.34
C SER A 61 32.77 -20.46 -1.80
N PRO A 62 32.12 -19.72 -0.89
CA PRO A 62 31.13 -18.73 -1.29
C PRO A 62 31.77 -17.82 -2.34
N LEU A 63 31.20 -17.81 -3.54
CA LEU A 63 31.46 -16.76 -4.51
C LEU A 63 31.05 -15.47 -3.82
N GLU A 64 32.03 -14.67 -3.40
CA GLU A 64 31.74 -13.32 -2.95
C GLU A 64 31.01 -12.60 -4.09
N PRO A 65 29.83 -12.00 -3.84
CA PRO A 65 29.24 -11.13 -4.84
C PRO A 65 30.21 -9.98 -5.06
N ALA A 66 30.80 -9.94 -6.26
CA ALA A 66 31.61 -8.83 -6.74
C ALA A 66 30.71 -7.62 -7.02
N ILE A 67 30.17 -7.05 -5.96
CA ILE A 67 29.65 -5.70 -5.92
C ILE A 67 30.33 -5.10 -4.70
N ASP A 68 31.38 -4.31 -4.94
CA ASP A 68 31.92 -3.39 -3.94
C ASP A 68 30.77 -2.44 -3.58
N VAL A 69 29.99 -2.81 -2.55
CA VAL A 69 29.13 -1.86 -1.87
C VAL A 69 30.09 -0.96 -1.12
N ALA A 70 30.56 0.09 -1.79
CA ALA A 70 31.35 1.13 -1.17
C ALA A 70 30.53 1.66 0.02
N ALA A 71 30.89 1.19 1.22
CA ALA A 71 30.25 1.57 2.48
C ALA A 71 30.66 3.01 2.84
N GLY A 72 30.18 3.96 2.05
CA GLY A 72 29.81 5.26 2.61
C GLY A 72 28.49 5.05 3.35
N GLU A 73 28.41 5.47 4.60
CA GLU A 73 27.16 5.51 5.38
C GLU A 73 26.20 6.56 4.81
N GLU A 74 25.78 6.42 3.55
CA GLU A 74 24.67 7.20 3.04
C GLU A 74 23.42 6.75 3.79
N LYS A 75 22.82 7.66 4.55
CA LYS A 75 21.61 7.41 5.34
C LYS A 75 20.40 7.86 4.53
N PHE A 76 19.45 6.96 4.30
CA PHE A 76 18.23 7.28 3.58
C PHE A 76 17.34 8.17 4.43
N ASP A 77 16.97 9.35 3.90
CA ASP A 77 16.06 10.26 4.57
C ASP A 77 14.62 9.95 4.20
N TRP A 78 13.94 9.19 5.06
CA TRP A 78 12.56 8.78 4.90
C TRP A 78 11.57 9.95 4.84
N TYR A 79 11.91 11.12 5.40
CA TYR A 79 11.01 12.28 5.42
C TYR A 79 11.27 13.24 4.25
N SER A 80 12.26 12.95 3.41
CA SER A 80 12.60 13.71 2.21
C SER A 80 12.34 12.92 0.91
N GLN A 81 11.15 12.31 0.84
CA GLN A 81 10.71 11.50 -0.29
C GLN A 81 9.22 11.75 -0.59
N TRP A 82 8.77 11.41 -1.80
CA TRP A 82 7.35 11.43 -2.15
C TRP A 82 6.68 10.12 -1.78
N TYR A 83 5.53 10.21 -1.12
CA TYR A 83 4.71 9.07 -0.72
C TYR A 83 3.30 9.17 -1.34
N PRO A 84 2.86 8.16 -2.09
CA PRO A 84 1.45 7.98 -2.46
C PRO A 84 0.57 7.89 -1.22
N VAL A 85 -0.59 8.54 -1.27
CA VAL A 85 -1.55 8.54 -0.17
C VAL A 85 -2.80 7.77 -0.58
N MET A 86 -3.47 8.17 -1.66
CA MET A 86 -4.64 7.49 -2.21
C MET A 86 -4.89 7.78 -3.70
N PRO A 87 -5.46 6.82 -4.45
CA PRO A 87 -6.02 7.06 -5.77
C PRO A 87 -7.08 8.17 -5.72
N VAL A 88 -7.07 9.05 -6.72
CA VAL A 88 -8.05 10.12 -6.86
C VAL A 88 -9.46 9.56 -7.06
N CYS A 89 -9.59 8.37 -7.68
CA CYS A 89 -10.89 7.72 -7.86
C CYS A 89 -11.55 7.26 -6.55
N ASP A 90 -10.76 7.10 -5.48
CA ASP A 90 -11.24 6.65 -4.18
C ASP A 90 -11.56 7.82 -3.23
N LEU A 91 -11.38 9.07 -3.71
CA LEU A 91 -11.56 10.29 -2.94
C LEU A 91 -12.85 11.03 -3.33
N ASP A 92 -13.64 11.44 -2.34
CA ASP A 92 -14.79 12.33 -2.52
C ASP A 92 -14.45 13.79 -2.18
N LYS A 93 -14.48 14.69 -3.18
CA LYS A 93 -14.19 16.12 -3.00
C LYS A 93 -15.08 16.86 -1.98
N ARG A 94 -16.15 16.22 -1.49
CA ARG A 94 -17.10 16.79 -0.52
C ARG A 94 -16.67 16.60 0.92
N GLU A 95 -15.80 15.64 1.21
CA GLU A 95 -15.41 15.27 2.57
C GLU A 95 -13.88 15.14 2.74
N PRO A 96 -13.36 15.39 3.94
CA PRO A 96 -11.98 15.06 4.27
C PRO A 96 -11.82 13.57 4.57
N HIS A 97 -10.65 13.00 4.27
CA HIS A 97 -10.38 11.57 4.43
C HIS A 97 -9.18 11.36 5.36
N ALA A 98 -9.38 10.59 6.43
CA ALA A 98 -8.32 10.19 7.33
C ALA A 98 -7.41 9.16 6.64
N LYS A 99 -6.10 9.38 6.71
CA LYS A 99 -5.09 8.42 6.29
C LYS A 99 -3.95 8.42 7.29
N GLN A 100 -3.20 7.33 7.32
CA GLN A 100 -1.95 7.28 8.03
C GLN A 100 -0.87 6.96 7.00
N VAL A 101 0.28 7.60 7.08
CA VAL A 101 1.44 7.29 6.24
C VAL A 101 2.72 7.56 7.04
N LEU A 102 3.65 6.61 7.08
CA LEU A 102 4.82 6.62 7.98
C LEU A 102 4.47 6.80 9.46
N GLY A 103 3.22 6.53 9.84
CA GLY A 103 2.75 6.69 11.23
C GLY A 103 2.34 8.12 11.55
N MET A 104 2.33 8.97 10.53
CA MET A 104 1.77 10.30 10.58
C MET A 104 0.28 10.19 10.25
N ASP A 105 -0.57 10.61 11.17
CA ASP A 105 -1.99 10.75 10.91
C ASP A 105 -2.20 12.02 10.08
N VAL A 106 -2.68 11.86 8.85
CA VAL A 106 -2.85 12.93 7.87
C VAL A 106 -4.27 12.95 7.33
N VAL A 107 -4.72 14.15 6.94
CA VAL A 107 -6.03 14.34 6.33
C VAL A 107 -5.86 14.75 4.86
N VAL A 108 -6.46 13.98 3.96
CA VAL A 108 -6.57 14.33 2.54
C VAL A 108 -7.89 15.03 2.30
N TRP A 109 -7.86 16.24 1.76
CA TRP A 109 -9.08 17.02 1.56
C TRP A 109 -9.00 17.89 0.29
N TRP A 110 -10.16 18.29 -0.21
CA TRP A 110 -10.27 19.08 -1.42
C TRP A 110 -10.43 20.56 -1.10
N ASP A 111 -9.42 21.38 -1.41
CA ASP A 111 -9.52 22.83 -1.34
C ASP A 111 -10.29 23.35 -2.55
N ARG A 112 -11.51 23.84 -2.32
CA ARG A 112 -12.36 24.38 -3.40
C ARG A 112 -11.84 25.73 -3.92
N ASN A 113 -11.08 26.46 -3.12
CA ASN A 113 -10.54 27.77 -3.51
C ASN A 113 -9.34 27.62 -4.43
N GLU A 114 -8.49 26.62 -4.17
CA GLU A 114 -7.33 26.31 -5.02
C GLU A 114 -7.63 25.23 -6.08
N ASN A 115 -8.81 24.60 -6.03
CA ASN A 115 -9.21 23.51 -6.92
C ASN A 115 -8.18 22.36 -6.92
N ALA A 116 -7.69 22.00 -5.72
CA ALA A 116 -6.58 21.07 -5.54
C ALA A 116 -6.75 20.19 -4.29
N TRP A 117 -6.22 18.97 -4.35
CA TRP A 117 -6.06 18.11 -3.18
C TRP A 117 -4.95 18.64 -2.27
N LYS A 118 -5.17 18.54 -0.96
CA LYS A 118 -4.26 18.98 0.09
C LYS A 118 -4.11 17.89 1.14
N VAL A 119 -2.91 17.79 1.72
CA VAL A 119 -2.61 16.89 2.83
C VAL A 119 -2.11 17.69 4.02
N PHE A 120 -2.82 17.62 5.14
CA PHE A 120 -2.45 18.26 6.41
C PHE A 120 -2.19 17.20 7.49
N ASP A 121 -1.61 17.62 8.62
CA ASP A 121 -1.76 16.88 9.87
C ASP A 121 -3.25 16.65 10.14
N ASP A 122 -3.63 15.43 10.53
CA ASP A 122 -4.99 15.12 10.97
C ASP A 122 -5.22 15.53 12.43
N MET A 123 -4.83 16.76 12.77
CA MET A 123 -4.83 17.23 14.14
C MET A 123 -5.07 18.74 14.19
N CYS A 124 -6.24 19.13 14.72
CA CYS A 124 -6.56 20.54 14.87
C CYS A 124 -5.65 21.18 15.93
N PRO A 125 -4.94 22.29 15.63
CA PRO A 125 -4.00 22.92 16.56
C PRO A 125 -4.67 23.50 17.82
N HIS A 126 -6.01 23.61 17.85
CA HIS A 126 -6.74 24.11 19.00
C HIS A 126 -6.80 23.09 20.16
N ARG A 127 -7.31 21.89 19.88
CA ARG A 127 -7.59 20.84 20.87
C ARG A 127 -7.38 19.41 20.33
N LEU A 128 -6.57 19.28 19.29
CA LEU A 128 -6.11 18.03 18.70
C LEU A 128 -7.22 17.11 18.16
N ALA A 129 -8.42 17.66 17.95
CA ALA A 129 -9.48 16.91 17.27
C ALA A 129 -9.05 16.58 15.83
N PRO A 130 -9.31 15.36 15.35
CA PRO A 130 -9.03 15.00 13.96
C PRO A 130 -9.79 15.92 13.02
N LEU A 131 -9.09 16.42 12.01
CA LEU A 131 -9.65 17.30 10.98
C LEU A 131 -10.40 16.48 9.91
N SER A 132 -10.08 15.21 9.78
CA SER A 132 -10.78 14.21 8.95
C SER A 132 -12.22 13.94 9.41
N GLU A 133 -12.53 14.16 10.69
CA GLU A 133 -13.91 14.15 11.20
C GLU A 133 -14.64 15.48 10.91
N GLY A 134 -13.97 16.42 10.26
CA GLY A 134 -14.47 17.73 9.88
C GLY A 134 -15.32 17.73 8.62
N ARG A 135 -15.31 18.87 7.91
CA ARG A 135 -16.07 19.07 6.68
C ARG A 135 -15.47 20.18 5.83
N ILE A 136 -15.83 20.21 4.55
CA ILE A 136 -15.56 21.36 3.68
C ILE A 136 -16.66 22.40 3.89
N ASP A 137 -16.30 23.57 4.40
CA ASP A 137 -17.27 24.63 4.69
C ASP A 137 -17.83 25.28 3.40
N PRO A 138 -18.92 26.07 3.48
CA PRO A 138 -19.48 26.74 2.31
C PRO A 138 -18.52 27.72 1.62
N SER A 139 -17.47 28.17 2.31
CA SER A 139 -16.40 29.01 1.77
C SER A 139 -15.22 28.19 1.21
N GLY A 140 -15.36 26.87 1.11
CA GLY A 140 -14.37 25.99 0.50
C GLY A 140 -13.17 25.64 1.38
N ARG A 141 -13.21 25.90 2.68
CA ARG A 141 -12.12 25.64 3.64
C ARG A 141 -12.34 24.35 4.39
N LEU A 142 -11.26 23.77 4.92
CA LEU A 142 -11.36 22.66 5.87
C LEU A 142 -11.81 23.19 7.23
N GLN A 143 -12.95 22.72 7.71
CA GLN A 143 -13.52 23.10 9.00
C GLN A 143 -13.45 21.95 10.00
N CYS A 144 -12.80 22.19 11.14
CA CYS A 144 -12.75 21.27 12.26
C CYS A 144 -14.15 21.02 12.85
N ALA A 145 -14.51 19.75 13.10
CA ALA A 145 -15.81 19.40 13.67
C ALA A 145 -16.00 19.86 15.13
N TYR A 146 -14.92 20.07 15.88
CA TYR A 146 -15.03 20.36 17.30
C TYR A 146 -15.51 21.79 17.57
N HIS A 147 -14.72 22.79 17.16
CA HIS A 147 -15.03 24.21 17.43
C HIS A 147 -15.22 25.04 16.17
N GLY A 148 -15.22 24.41 14.99
CA GLY A 148 -15.48 25.08 13.72
C GLY A 148 -14.35 25.96 13.20
N TRP A 149 -13.12 25.81 13.70
CA TRP A 149 -11.95 26.50 13.15
C TRP A 149 -11.76 26.11 11.68
N CYS A 150 -11.57 27.09 10.81
CA CYS A 150 -11.42 26.87 9.37
C CYS A 150 -10.01 27.19 8.88
N PHE A 151 -9.48 26.35 8.00
CA PHE A 151 -8.12 26.43 7.45
C PHE A 151 -8.13 26.56 5.91
N ASP A 152 -7.25 27.39 5.35
CA ASP A 152 -7.00 27.42 3.91
C ASP A 152 -6.09 26.26 3.46
N GLY A 153 -5.90 26.07 2.15
CA GLY A 153 -5.02 25.07 1.55
C GLY A 153 -3.53 25.16 1.90
N ASN A 154 -3.13 26.17 2.67
CA ASN A 154 -1.76 26.35 3.17
C ASN A 154 -1.67 26.08 4.69
N GLY A 155 -2.77 25.63 5.31
CA GLY A 155 -2.87 25.34 6.73
C GLY A 155 -3.09 26.59 7.59
N ASN A 156 -3.27 27.78 7.01
CA ASN A 156 -3.49 29.00 7.78
C ASN A 156 -4.91 29.01 8.34
N CYS A 157 -5.05 29.31 9.64
CA CYS A 157 -6.37 29.56 10.22
C CYS A 157 -6.98 30.84 9.61
N LYS A 158 -8.15 30.73 9.01
CA LYS A 158 -8.88 31.85 8.40
C LYS A 158 -10.09 32.29 9.22
N LEU A 159 -10.63 31.40 10.03
CA LEU A 159 -11.82 31.70 10.83
C LEU A 159 -11.79 30.92 12.13
N ILE A 160 -12.00 31.65 13.21
CA ILE A 160 -12.30 31.11 14.54
C ILE A 160 -13.70 31.64 14.86
N PRO A 161 -14.76 30.82 14.80
CA PRO A 161 -16.14 31.32 14.94
C PRO A 161 -16.41 32.05 16.26
N GLN A 162 -15.65 31.72 17.31
CA GLN A 162 -15.78 32.30 18.64
C GLN A 162 -14.94 33.57 18.85
N SER A 163 -14.11 33.95 17.87
CA SER A 163 -13.30 35.18 17.96
C SER A 163 -14.14 36.38 17.50
N PRO A 164 -14.27 37.44 18.32
CA PRO A 164 -14.99 38.63 17.91
C PRO A 164 -14.24 39.35 16.77
N LEU A 165 -14.98 40.02 15.89
CA LEU A 165 -14.45 40.70 14.70
C LEU A 165 -13.52 41.88 15.06
N ASP A 166 -13.81 42.54 16.19
CA ASP A 166 -13.05 43.65 16.77
C ASP A 166 -12.02 43.20 17.82
N GLY A 167 -11.86 41.88 18.01
CA GLY A 167 -10.88 41.30 18.92
C GLY A 167 -9.48 41.17 18.32
N PRO A 168 -8.53 40.66 19.11
CA PRO A 168 -7.20 40.30 18.61
C PRO A 168 -7.31 39.30 17.45
N SER A 169 -6.49 39.47 16.42
CA SER A 169 -6.43 38.57 15.25
C SER A 169 -5.79 37.21 15.58
N VAL A 170 -6.39 36.43 16.49
CA VAL A 170 -5.84 35.13 16.96
C VAL A 170 -5.60 34.17 15.80
N HIS A 171 -6.44 34.22 14.76
CA HIS A 171 -6.31 33.41 13.55
C HIS A 171 -5.02 33.68 12.76
N THR A 172 -4.34 34.82 12.94
CA THR A 172 -3.05 35.11 12.30
C THR A 172 -1.85 34.59 13.09
N ASN A 173 -2.06 33.97 14.25
CA ASN A 173 -0.98 33.38 15.03
C ASN A 173 -0.50 32.09 14.35
N LYS A 174 0.81 31.90 14.22
CA LYS A 174 1.40 30.67 13.66
C LYS A 174 0.98 29.40 14.42
N ARG A 175 0.71 29.50 15.72
CA ARG A 175 0.20 28.38 16.54
C ARG A 175 -1.26 28.03 16.25
N ALA A 176 -1.97 28.89 15.54
CA ALA A 176 -3.31 28.60 15.05
C ALA A 176 -3.28 27.87 13.69
N CYS A 177 -2.13 27.79 13.02
CA CYS A 177 -2.01 27.09 11.74
C CYS A 177 -1.82 25.58 11.95
N VAL A 178 -2.37 24.79 11.02
CA VAL A 178 -2.10 23.35 10.92
C VAL A 178 -0.91 23.13 9.99
N ALA A 179 -0.13 22.07 10.23
CA ALA A 179 0.94 21.70 9.31
C ALA A 179 0.35 21.28 7.96
N SER A 180 0.86 21.88 6.89
CA SER A 180 0.47 21.59 5.51
C SER A 180 1.66 20.97 4.78
N TYR A 181 1.42 19.85 4.12
CA TYR A 181 2.46 19.13 3.38
C TYR A 181 2.44 19.49 1.89
N PRO A 182 3.60 19.59 1.23
CA PRO A 182 3.64 19.64 -0.23
C PRO A 182 2.85 18.46 -0.80
N THR A 183 1.88 18.76 -1.65
CA THR A 183 0.91 17.79 -2.18
C THR A 183 0.84 17.95 -3.70
N VAL A 184 0.80 16.85 -4.42
CA VAL A 184 0.61 16.85 -5.88
C VAL A 184 -0.23 15.66 -6.31
N VAL A 185 -1.03 15.85 -7.35
CA VAL A 185 -1.66 14.73 -8.06
C VAL A 185 -0.73 14.32 -9.18
N HIS A 186 -0.32 13.06 -9.19
CA HIS A 186 0.53 12.49 -10.23
C HIS A 186 0.08 11.06 -10.52
N HIS A 187 -0.16 10.72 -11.79
CA HIS A 187 -0.75 9.44 -12.23
C HIS A 187 -2.02 9.04 -11.48
N ASP A 188 -2.99 9.96 -11.42
CA ASP A 188 -4.28 9.78 -10.75
C ASP A 188 -4.19 9.35 -9.27
N MET A 189 -3.07 9.66 -8.64
CA MET A 189 -2.76 9.38 -7.24
C MET A 189 -2.43 10.69 -6.53
N VAL A 190 -2.90 10.87 -5.30
CA VAL A 190 -2.46 11.96 -4.43
C VAL A 190 -1.14 11.56 -3.79
N TRP A 191 -0.12 12.39 -3.94
CA TRP A 191 1.19 12.23 -3.32
C TRP A 191 1.44 13.36 -2.33
N PHE A 192 2.12 13.06 -1.24
CA PHE A 192 2.60 14.08 -0.30
C PHE A 192 4.08 13.89 0.04
N TRP A 193 4.69 14.99 0.43
CA TRP A 193 6.04 15.03 0.98
C TRP A 193 5.93 15.18 2.51
N PRO A 194 6.36 14.20 3.32
CA PRO A 194 6.14 14.14 4.77
C PRO A 194 7.06 15.10 5.57
N ASN A 195 7.26 16.30 5.05
CA ASN A 195 7.98 17.38 5.71
C ASN A 195 7.30 18.72 5.37
N SER A 196 6.73 19.36 6.40
CA SER A 196 5.99 20.62 6.27
C SER A 196 6.87 21.86 6.40
N ASP A 197 8.20 21.71 6.49
CA ASP A 197 9.12 22.85 6.51
C ASP A 197 8.91 23.71 5.25
N PRO A 198 8.73 25.05 5.40
CA PRO A 198 8.56 25.97 4.27
C PRO A 198 9.58 25.83 3.14
N GLN A 199 10.80 25.35 3.41
CA GLN A 199 11.81 25.13 2.37
C GLN A 199 11.40 24.09 1.31
N TYR A 200 10.50 23.16 1.66
CA TYR A 200 9.99 22.11 0.77
C TYR A 200 8.70 22.50 0.05
N ARG A 201 8.17 23.71 0.24
CA ARG A 201 6.92 24.15 -0.40
C ARG A 201 6.91 23.95 -1.92
N ASN A 202 8.06 24.16 -2.56
CA ASN A 202 8.25 24.00 -4.01
C ASN A 202 9.09 22.76 -4.34
N ILE A 203 9.05 21.71 -3.50
CA ILE A 203 9.88 20.51 -3.69
C ILE A 203 9.59 19.81 -5.02
N PHE A 204 8.36 19.93 -5.54
CA PHE A 204 7.97 19.39 -6.84
C PHE A 204 8.86 19.87 -8.00
N ASP A 205 9.35 21.11 -7.96
CA ASP A 205 10.22 21.67 -9.01
C ASP A 205 11.61 21.04 -9.01
N LYS A 206 12.05 20.53 -7.85
CA LYS A 206 13.39 19.94 -7.65
C LYS A 206 13.37 18.42 -7.73
N LYS A 207 12.33 17.80 -7.19
CA LYS A 207 12.15 16.35 -7.12
C LYS A 207 10.68 16.06 -7.35
N LYS A 208 10.37 15.36 -8.44
CA LYS A 208 9.01 14.91 -8.75
C LYS A 208 8.73 13.56 -8.10
N PRO A 209 7.45 13.23 -7.83
CA PRO A 209 7.09 11.83 -7.59
C PRO A 209 7.57 10.95 -8.76
N PRO A 210 7.85 9.66 -8.51
CA PRO A 210 8.33 8.78 -9.57
C PRO A 210 7.35 8.67 -10.75
N PHE A 211 7.92 8.69 -11.95
CA PHE A 211 7.17 8.70 -13.21
C PHE A 211 7.22 7.32 -13.88
N ILE A 212 6.04 6.78 -14.24
CA ILE A 212 5.84 5.54 -14.98
C ILE A 212 5.04 5.88 -16.25
N PRO A 213 5.70 5.89 -17.42
CA PRO A 213 5.07 6.30 -18.68
C PRO A 213 3.79 5.51 -19.02
N GLU A 214 3.74 4.22 -18.67
CA GLU A 214 2.66 3.32 -19.04
C GLU A 214 1.32 3.67 -18.37
N LEU A 215 1.33 4.41 -17.24
CA LEU A 215 0.09 4.84 -16.56
C LEU A 215 -0.67 5.94 -17.32
N ASP A 216 0.02 6.66 -18.21
CA ASP A 216 -0.53 7.74 -19.04
C ASP A 216 -0.64 7.34 -20.52
N ASP A 217 -0.22 6.13 -20.88
CA ASP A 217 -0.28 5.62 -22.24
C ASP A 217 -1.66 4.98 -22.52
N PRO A 218 -2.46 5.52 -23.45
CA PRO A 218 -3.78 4.97 -23.77
C PRO A 218 -3.74 3.56 -24.40
N ALA A 219 -2.56 3.06 -24.79
CA ALA A 219 -2.38 1.68 -25.23
C ALA A 219 -2.51 0.66 -24.09
N PHE A 220 -2.51 1.13 -22.84
CA PHE A 220 -2.54 0.30 -21.65
C PHE A 220 -3.85 0.44 -20.86
N THR A 221 -4.17 -0.59 -20.06
CA THR A 221 -5.36 -0.56 -19.18
C THR A 221 -4.92 -0.37 -17.73
N LYS A 222 -5.15 0.82 -17.19
CA LYS A 222 -4.82 1.13 -15.80
C LYS A 222 -5.91 0.65 -14.82
N VAL A 223 -5.52 -0.17 -13.85
CA VAL A 223 -6.36 -0.58 -12.70
C VAL A 223 -5.70 -0.11 -11.41
N MET A 224 -6.37 0.77 -10.66
CA MET A 224 -5.89 1.23 -9.35
C MET A 224 -6.67 0.56 -8.22
N ALA A 225 -5.97 0.17 -7.15
CA ALA A 225 -6.60 -0.37 -5.95
C ALA A 225 -5.80 -0.06 -4.68
N ILE A 226 -6.51 0.06 -3.55
CA ILE A 226 -5.91 0.07 -2.21
C ILE A 226 -6.24 -1.21 -1.46
N ARG A 227 -5.25 -1.74 -0.72
CA ARG A 227 -5.44 -2.79 0.28
C ARG A 227 -4.70 -2.45 1.56
N ASP A 228 -5.43 -2.43 2.68
CA ASP A 228 -4.82 -2.47 4.01
C ASP A 228 -4.51 -3.91 4.41
N ILE A 229 -3.27 -4.16 4.84
CA ILE A 229 -2.79 -5.50 5.21
C ILE A 229 -2.07 -5.44 6.57
N PRO A 230 -2.31 -6.38 7.50
CA PRO A 230 -1.79 -6.32 8.88
C PRO A 230 -0.37 -6.89 9.02
N TYR A 231 0.57 -6.44 8.17
CA TYR A 231 2.01 -6.68 8.34
C TYR A 231 2.85 -5.51 7.81
N GLY A 232 4.15 -5.51 8.13
CA GLY A 232 5.09 -4.45 7.75
C GLY A 232 5.29 -4.32 6.24
N TYR A 233 5.58 -3.10 5.77
CA TYR A 233 5.82 -2.83 4.34
C TYR A 233 7.02 -3.63 3.80
N ASP A 234 8.01 -3.88 4.64
CA ASP A 234 9.27 -4.55 4.35
C ASP A 234 9.01 -6.00 3.97
N ILE A 235 8.14 -6.66 4.74
CA ILE A 235 7.66 -8.01 4.44
C ILE A 235 6.90 -8.04 3.11
N LEU A 236 6.07 -7.03 2.82
CA LEU A 236 5.38 -6.96 1.53
C LEU A 236 6.36 -6.79 0.37
N ILE A 237 7.27 -5.82 0.49
CA ILE A 237 8.25 -5.53 -0.56
C ILE A 237 9.16 -6.75 -0.79
N GLU A 238 9.62 -7.43 0.27
CA GLU A 238 10.35 -8.69 0.16
C GLU A 238 9.53 -9.76 -0.59
N ASN A 239 8.26 -9.95 -0.22
CA ASN A 239 7.38 -10.91 -0.90
C ASN A 239 7.18 -10.56 -2.38
N LEU A 240 6.95 -9.29 -2.70
CA LEU A 240 6.75 -8.84 -4.08
C LEU A 240 8.02 -8.94 -4.92
N MET A 241 9.18 -8.80 -4.29
CA MET A 241 10.50 -8.90 -4.93
C MET A 241 11.00 -10.34 -5.08
N ASP A 242 10.47 -11.31 -4.34
CA ASP A 242 10.92 -12.70 -4.37
C ASP A 242 10.19 -13.51 -5.46
N PRO A 243 10.77 -13.74 -6.66
CA PRO A 243 10.12 -14.58 -7.66
C PRO A 243 10.02 -16.06 -7.27
N ALA A 244 10.73 -16.54 -6.23
CA ALA A 244 10.73 -17.95 -5.84
C ALA A 244 9.37 -18.41 -5.29
N HIS A 245 8.54 -17.51 -4.77
CA HIS A 245 7.20 -17.87 -4.33
C HIS A 245 6.21 -18.11 -5.49
N LEU A 246 6.49 -17.60 -6.70
CA LEU A 246 5.55 -17.64 -7.83
C LEU A 246 5.09 -19.06 -8.21
N PRO A 247 5.98 -20.05 -8.39
CA PRO A 247 5.58 -21.40 -8.78
C PRO A 247 4.76 -22.14 -7.70
N TYR A 248 4.93 -21.77 -6.43
CA TYR A 248 4.33 -22.45 -5.28
C TYR A 248 3.05 -21.75 -4.81
N ALA A 249 3.15 -20.49 -4.40
CA ALA A 249 2.05 -19.74 -3.80
C ALA A 249 0.99 -19.32 -4.82
N HIS A 250 1.36 -19.16 -6.09
CA HIS A 250 0.44 -18.80 -7.17
C HIS A 250 0.13 -19.98 -8.10
N TYR A 251 0.39 -21.22 -7.66
CA TYR A 251 0.09 -22.42 -8.45
C TYR A 251 -1.39 -22.50 -8.81
N GLY A 252 -1.69 -22.55 -10.12
CA GLY A 252 -3.07 -22.58 -10.64
C GLY A 252 -3.84 -21.26 -10.48
N LEU A 253 -3.20 -20.21 -9.95
CA LEU A 253 -3.77 -18.87 -9.75
C LEU A 253 -3.10 -17.81 -10.62
N ALA A 254 -1.81 -17.98 -10.94
CA ALA A 254 -1.08 -17.05 -11.78
C ALA A 254 -1.70 -16.97 -13.19
N LEU A 255 -1.96 -15.74 -13.64
CA LEU A 255 -2.44 -15.46 -15.00
C LEU A 255 -1.31 -15.55 -16.06
N THR A 256 -0.09 -15.85 -15.63
CA THR A 256 1.07 -16.02 -16.50
C THR A 256 1.14 -17.43 -17.06
N LYS A 257 1.95 -17.60 -18.11
CA LYS A 257 2.18 -18.90 -18.73
C LYS A 257 2.56 -19.93 -17.66
N PRO A 258 1.88 -21.10 -17.60
CA PRO A 258 2.32 -22.15 -16.70
C PRO A 258 3.77 -22.49 -17.04
N PHE A 259 4.60 -22.61 -16.00
CA PHE A 259 5.97 -23.09 -16.17
C PHE A 259 5.92 -24.41 -16.94
N LYS A 260 6.80 -24.57 -17.94
CA LYS A 260 6.84 -25.79 -18.79
C LYS A 260 7.09 -27.05 -17.97
N GLU A 261 7.72 -26.90 -16.81
CA GLU A 261 8.03 -27.95 -15.84
C GLU A 261 7.12 -27.78 -14.62
N GLN A 262 6.73 -28.90 -13.99
CA GLN A 262 6.02 -28.87 -12.71
C GLN A 262 7.00 -28.44 -11.60
N ARG A 263 6.97 -27.15 -11.25
CA ARG A 263 7.84 -26.52 -10.24
C ARG A 263 7.16 -26.34 -8.87
N ASP A 264 6.05 -27.04 -8.63
CA ASP A 264 5.02 -26.74 -7.62
C ASP A 264 5.15 -27.49 -6.29
N ARG A 265 5.82 -28.66 -6.26
CA ARG A 265 5.93 -29.49 -5.04
C ARG A 265 7.35 -29.91 -4.67
N GLU A 266 8.14 -30.36 -5.64
CA GLU A 266 9.55 -30.76 -5.46
C GLU A 266 10.47 -30.19 -6.55
N GLY A 267 9.92 -29.42 -7.49
CA GLY A 267 10.58 -28.98 -8.73
C GLY A 267 11.18 -27.57 -8.68
N GLY A 268 11.53 -27.07 -7.50
CA GLY A 268 12.20 -25.78 -7.37
C GLY A 268 13.50 -25.77 -8.15
N ILE A 269 13.72 -24.73 -8.95
CA ILE A 269 14.99 -24.51 -9.65
C ILE A 269 15.64 -23.23 -9.14
N PRO A 270 16.97 -23.10 -9.20
CA PRO A 270 17.62 -21.82 -9.03
C PRO A 270 17.01 -20.78 -9.98
N LEU A 271 16.73 -19.59 -9.46
CA LEU A 271 16.31 -18.45 -10.26
C LEU A 271 17.52 -17.62 -10.58
N ASP A 272 17.85 -17.55 -11.87
CA ASP A 272 18.89 -16.65 -12.34
C ASP A 272 18.32 -15.24 -12.45
N PHE A 273 19.00 -14.29 -11.81
CA PHE A 273 18.74 -12.88 -11.97
C PHE A 273 20.06 -12.11 -12.06
N THR A 274 20.04 -11.00 -12.79
CA THR A 274 21.21 -10.13 -12.94
C THR A 274 20.90 -8.76 -12.37
N LEU A 275 21.58 -8.39 -11.28
CA LEU A 275 21.56 -7.01 -10.78
C LEU A 275 22.28 -6.10 -11.79
N LYS A 276 21.55 -5.11 -12.30
CA LYS A 276 22.11 -4.07 -13.19
C LYS A 276 22.55 -2.84 -12.40
N LYS A 277 21.85 -2.55 -11.31
CA LYS A 277 22.11 -1.41 -10.43
C LYS A 277 21.68 -1.76 -9.01
N LEU A 278 22.46 -1.31 -8.03
CA LEU A 278 22.14 -1.40 -6.61
C LEU A 278 22.64 -0.14 -5.91
N GLY A 279 21.82 0.45 -5.05
CA GLY A 279 22.17 1.60 -4.22
C GLY A 279 21.09 1.94 -3.22
N ILE A 280 21.29 3.02 -2.46
CA ILE A 280 20.35 3.45 -1.41
C ILE A 280 18.97 3.85 -1.94
N GLU A 281 18.91 4.31 -3.19
CA GLU A 281 17.67 4.68 -3.87
C GLU A 281 16.94 3.46 -4.47
N GLY A 282 17.48 2.26 -4.33
CA GLY A 282 16.90 1.00 -4.80
C GLY A 282 17.78 0.22 -5.79
N PHE A 283 17.18 -0.63 -6.61
CA PHE A 283 17.90 -1.51 -7.53
C PHE A 283 17.13 -1.77 -8.83
N ASP A 284 17.88 -2.21 -9.83
CA ASP A 284 17.38 -2.67 -11.12
C ASP A 284 17.88 -4.10 -11.33
N ALA A 285 16.98 -5.02 -11.65
CA ALA A 285 17.27 -6.43 -11.86
C ALA A 285 16.63 -6.96 -13.15
N GLU A 286 17.38 -7.76 -13.88
CA GLU A 286 16.87 -8.55 -15.00
C GLU A 286 16.55 -9.96 -14.49
N LEU A 287 15.34 -10.44 -14.77
CA LEU A 287 14.81 -11.74 -14.40
C LEU A 287 14.63 -12.58 -15.69
N GLU A 288 14.59 -13.91 -15.58
CA GLU A 288 14.34 -14.79 -16.74
C GLU A 288 13.08 -14.40 -17.55
N PHE A 289 12.07 -13.85 -16.87
CA PHE A 289 10.76 -13.50 -17.44
C PHE A 289 10.52 -11.99 -17.57
N GLY A 290 11.53 -11.15 -17.36
CA GLY A 290 11.36 -9.71 -17.51
C GLY A 290 12.36 -8.84 -16.74
N TYR A 291 11.90 -7.66 -16.33
CA TYR A 291 12.71 -6.66 -15.63
C TYR A 291 11.99 -6.19 -14.38
N CYS A 292 12.73 -6.07 -13.28
CA CYS A 292 12.24 -5.62 -11.99
C CYS A 292 13.03 -4.38 -11.56
N LYS A 293 12.33 -3.38 -11.05
CA LYS A 293 12.92 -2.15 -10.55
C LYS A 293 12.29 -1.77 -9.24
N TYR A 294 13.11 -1.63 -8.20
CA TYR A 294 12.70 -1.03 -6.96
C TYR A 294 13.26 0.38 -6.85
N GLN A 295 12.40 1.34 -6.54
CA GLN A 295 12.74 2.72 -6.24
C GLN A 295 12.27 3.04 -4.83
N ALA A 296 13.23 3.29 -3.95
CA ALA A 296 12.95 3.71 -2.60
C ALA A 296 12.12 5.01 -2.60
N PRO A 297 11.21 5.19 -1.63
CA PRO A 297 10.99 4.34 -0.47
C PRO A 297 10.01 3.19 -0.67
N CYS A 298 9.34 3.10 -1.83
CA CYS A 298 8.05 2.42 -1.86
C CYS A 298 7.60 1.85 -3.20
N ILE A 299 8.36 2.01 -4.29
CA ILE A 299 7.87 1.65 -5.62
C ILE A 299 8.59 0.42 -6.13
N LEU A 300 7.82 -0.62 -6.43
CA LEU A 300 8.28 -1.77 -7.17
C LEU A 300 7.56 -1.80 -8.52
N SER A 301 8.33 -1.83 -9.61
CA SER A 301 7.84 -2.01 -10.97
C SER A 301 8.34 -3.33 -11.52
N ILE A 302 7.43 -4.20 -11.96
CA ILE A 302 7.75 -5.45 -12.63
C ILE A 302 7.22 -5.35 -14.05
N HIS A 303 8.13 -5.44 -15.02
CA HIS A 303 7.83 -5.48 -16.44
C HIS A 303 8.02 -6.92 -16.91
N ALA A 304 6.92 -7.58 -17.28
CA ALA A 304 6.95 -8.95 -17.77
C ALA A 304 6.43 -9.01 -19.21
N ASP A 305 7.09 -9.80 -20.05
CA ASP A 305 6.57 -10.14 -21.37
C ASP A 305 5.54 -11.25 -21.21
N VAL A 306 4.27 -10.91 -21.43
CA VAL A 306 3.18 -11.87 -21.52
C VAL A 306 3.05 -12.26 -23.00
N ASP A 307 2.63 -13.51 -23.26
CA ASP A 307 2.59 -14.05 -24.62
C ASP A 307 2.00 -13.12 -25.68
N SER A 308 2.44 -13.31 -26.92
CA SER A 308 2.02 -12.55 -28.11
C SER A 308 2.44 -11.07 -28.16
N GLY A 309 3.52 -10.70 -27.45
CA GLY A 309 4.06 -9.33 -27.47
C GLY A 309 3.30 -8.36 -26.58
N THR A 310 2.47 -8.87 -25.67
CA THR A 310 1.75 -8.09 -24.67
C THR A 310 2.69 -7.80 -23.50
N LYS A 311 2.85 -6.53 -23.14
CA LYS A 311 3.65 -6.14 -21.97
C LYS A 311 2.72 -5.95 -20.78
N MET A 312 3.03 -6.58 -19.66
CA MET A 312 2.37 -6.31 -18.38
C MET A 312 3.33 -5.48 -17.54
N VAL A 313 2.85 -4.33 -17.05
CA VAL A 313 3.59 -3.50 -16.11
C VAL A 313 2.82 -3.48 -14.81
N THR A 314 3.41 -4.07 -13.78
CA THR A 314 2.79 -4.12 -12.47
C THR A 314 3.54 -3.20 -11.53
N GLN A 315 2.84 -2.19 -11.00
CA GLN A 315 3.36 -1.31 -9.98
C GLN A 315 2.73 -1.60 -8.62
N PHE A 316 3.59 -1.82 -7.64
CA PHE A 316 3.22 -1.79 -6.23
C PHE A 316 3.82 -0.54 -5.62
N SER A 317 2.99 0.24 -4.96
CA SER A 317 3.44 1.37 -4.15
C SER A 317 2.97 1.21 -2.71
N SER A 318 3.88 1.42 -1.77
CA SER A 318 3.74 0.85 -0.43
C SER A 318 4.24 1.79 0.66
N HIS A 319 3.39 2.23 1.61
CA HIS A 319 3.85 3.00 2.78
C HIS A 319 3.41 2.41 4.11
N HIS A 320 4.26 2.56 5.12
CA HIS A 320 3.99 2.12 6.48
C HIS A 320 2.77 2.83 7.08
N ASN A 321 1.85 2.07 7.69
CA ASN A 321 0.81 2.62 8.57
C ASN A 321 1.06 2.10 9.99
N TRP A 322 1.48 2.97 10.91
CA TRP A 322 1.62 2.59 12.32
C TRP A 322 0.24 2.61 13.01
N GLN A 323 -0.70 1.79 12.55
CA GLN A 323 -1.95 1.59 13.29
C GLN A 323 -1.69 0.60 14.40
N LYS A 324 -1.75 1.08 15.64
CA LYS A 324 -1.78 0.22 16.83
C LYS A 324 -3.10 -0.55 16.83
N LEU A 325 -3.09 -1.81 16.43
CA LEU A 325 -4.24 -2.69 16.67
C LEU A 325 -4.38 -2.92 18.18
N PRO A 326 -5.61 -3.01 18.75
CA PRO A 326 -5.80 -3.04 20.20
C PRO A 326 -5.26 -4.29 20.91
N TRP A 327 -4.78 -5.29 20.16
CA TRP A 327 -4.51 -6.63 20.69
C TRP A 327 -3.12 -7.20 20.36
N ASP A 328 -2.29 -6.53 19.58
CA ASP A 328 -0.87 -6.90 19.39
C ASP A 328 -0.11 -5.78 18.67
N ASN A 329 1.22 -5.74 18.83
CA ASN A 329 2.16 -4.82 18.17
C ASN A 329 2.27 -5.04 16.64
N ASN A 330 1.19 -5.42 15.97
CA ASN A 330 1.19 -5.67 14.53
C ASN A 330 0.97 -4.38 13.75
N TYR A 331 1.82 -4.19 12.75
CA TYR A 331 1.84 -3.04 11.85
C TYR A 331 0.79 -3.23 10.75
N MET A 332 0.09 -2.16 10.37
CA MET A 332 -0.77 -2.17 9.19
C MET A 332 -0.07 -1.42 8.06
N PHE A 333 -0.54 -1.62 6.86
CA PHE A 333 0.12 -1.09 5.69
C PHE A 333 -0.90 -0.93 4.57
N SER A 334 -0.83 0.17 3.81
CA SER A 334 -1.69 0.41 2.66
C SER A 334 -0.91 0.21 1.36
N CYS A 335 -1.24 -0.83 0.59
CA CYS A 335 -0.75 -1.05 -0.76
C CYS A 335 -1.57 -0.21 -1.72
N CYS A 336 -0.96 0.74 -2.41
CA CYS A 336 -1.53 1.34 -3.60
C CYS A 336 -0.98 0.57 -4.81
N TYR A 337 -1.83 -0.20 -5.45
CA TYR A 337 -1.50 -1.04 -6.60
C TYR A 337 -1.97 -0.39 -7.90
N ALA A 338 -1.12 -0.37 -8.91
CA ALA A 338 -1.51 -0.11 -10.29
C ALA A 338 -1.09 -1.30 -11.19
N ALA A 339 -2.05 -2.07 -11.67
CA ALA A 339 -1.86 -3.02 -12.76
C ALA A 339 -2.07 -2.30 -14.09
N ILE A 340 -1.19 -2.58 -15.05
CA ILE A 340 -1.20 -1.99 -16.39
C ILE A 340 -1.08 -3.07 -17.47
#